data_AF-A0A2V7B2C4-F1
#
_entry.id   AF-A0A2V7B2C4-F1
#
_cell.length_a   1.000
_cell.length_b   1.000
_cell.length_c   1.000
_cell.angle_alpha   90.00
_cell.angle_beta   90.00
_cell.angle_gamma   90.00
#
_symmetry.space_group_name_H-M   'P 1'
#
loop_
_entity.id
_entity.type
_entity.pdbx_description
1 polymer ?
#
loop_
_entity_poly.entity_id
_entity_poly.type
_entity_poly.pdbx_seq_one_letter_code
_entity_poly.pdbx_strand_id
1 'polypeptide(L)'
;MLVIPTSMDDDGLRQKARAAIQSGRLPTRRPERTWGGRGSGAPCAICDVPVRRDDTELEIEFVAGGHAKVLHVHTKCFAAWELES
;
A
#
# COMPACT_ATOMS: atom_id res chain seq x y z
N MET A 1 29.87 3.25 -1.73
CA MET A 1 28.67 4.03 -1.41
C MET A 1 27.46 3.20 -1.83
N LEU A 2 26.92 2.36 -0.94
CA LEU A 2 25.67 1.65 -1.20
C LEU A 2 24.56 2.49 -0.57
N VAL A 3 23.81 3.22 -1.39
CA VAL A 3 22.54 3.76 -0.96
C VAL A 3 21.57 2.59 -0.87
N ILE A 4 21.54 1.95 0.30
CA ILE A 4 20.38 1.16 0.68
C ILE A 4 19.26 2.20 0.81
N PRO A 5 18.14 2.14 0.08
CA PRO A 5 16.99 2.98 0.40
C PRO A 5 16.41 2.44 1.70
N THR A 6 17.08 2.74 2.81
CA THR A 6 16.58 2.57 4.17
C THR A 6 15.41 3.51 4.29
N SER A 7 14.21 2.92 4.37
CA SER A 7 12.97 3.51 4.87
C SER A 7 12.71 4.93 4.36
N MET A 8 11.81 5.08 3.39
CA MET A 8 11.13 6.36 3.22
C MET A 8 10.62 6.81 4.59
N ASP A 9 10.89 8.07 4.93
CA ASP A 9 10.36 8.69 6.12
C ASP A 9 8.83 8.70 6.07
N ASP A 10 8.20 8.78 7.24
CA ASP A 10 6.74 8.69 7.34
C ASP A 10 6.05 9.77 6.49
N ASP A 11 6.68 10.96 6.36
CA ASP A 11 6.19 12.03 5.50
C ASP A 11 6.26 11.69 4.00
N GLY A 12 7.33 11.05 3.54
CA GLY A 12 7.45 10.57 2.17
C GLY A 12 6.41 9.50 1.83
N LEU A 13 6.11 8.60 2.77
CA LEU A 13 5.04 7.61 2.60
C LEU A 13 3.65 8.26 2.56
N ARG A 14 3.39 9.24 3.44
CA ARG A 14 2.13 10.00 3.43
C ARG A 14 1.95 10.79 2.14
N GLN A 15 3.03 11.39 1.61
CA GLN A 15 2.96 12.09 0.32
C GLN A 15 2.63 11.15 -0.84
N LYS A 16 3.20 9.95 -0.84
CA LYS A 16 2.86 8.90 -1.82
C LYS A 16 1.42 8.41 -1.67
N ALA A 17 0.94 8.23 -0.44
CA ALA A 17 -0.44 7.86 -0.19
C ALA A 17 -1.42 8.93 -0.71
N ARG A 18 -1.17 10.21 -0.43
CA ARG A 18 -1.94 11.32 -1.01
C ARG A 18 -1.95 11.28 -2.54
N ALA A 19 -0.79 11.09 -3.16
CA ALA A 19 -0.69 11.02 -4.61
C ALA A 19 -1.52 9.85 -5.19
N ALA A 20 -1.47 8.69 -4.55
CA ALA A 20 -2.23 7.52 -4.98
C ALA A 20 -3.75 7.66 -4.79
N ILE A 21 -4.18 8.38 -3.76
CA ILE A 21 -5.58 8.80 -3.56
C ILE A 21 -6.00 9.77 -4.67
N GLN A 22 -5.22 10.83 -4.89
CA GLN A 22 -5.53 11.88 -5.87
C GLN A 22 -5.58 11.33 -7.30
N SER A 23 -4.79 10.29 -7.61
CA SER A 23 -4.83 9.61 -8.90
C SER A 23 -5.97 8.59 -9.04
N GLY A 24 -6.80 8.39 -8.00
CA GLY A 24 -7.86 7.38 -7.98
C GLY A 24 -7.37 5.93 -7.89
N ARG A 25 -6.09 5.71 -7.59
CA ARG A 25 -5.51 4.37 -7.47
C ARG A 25 -5.94 3.69 -6.18
N LEU A 26 -5.98 4.47 -5.09
CA LEU A 26 -6.53 4.05 -3.80
C LEU A 26 -7.78 4.87 -3.46
N PRO A 27 -8.86 4.23 -2.99
CA PRO A 27 -10.04 4.94 -2.49
C PRO A 27 -9.77 5.72 -1.19
N THR A 28 -10.62 6.70 -0.89
CA THR A 28 -10.73 7.40 0.41
C THR A 28 -11.81 6.74 1.30
N ARG A 29 -11.74 5.42 1.43
CA ARG A 29 -12.65 4.63 2.26
C ARG A 29 -11.94 3.39 2.76
N ARG A 30 -12.42 2.81 3.87
CA ARG A 30 -11.88 1.54 4.38
C ARG A 30 -12.10 0.40 3.38
N PRO A 31 -11.15 -0.57 3.31
CA PRO A 31 -11.35 -1.78 2.53
C PRO A 31 -12.45 -2.65 3.14
N GLU A 32 -13.11 -3.46 2.31
CA GLU A 32 -14.06 -4.47 2.79
C GLU A 32 -13.36 -5.58 3.57
N ARG A 33 -12.16 -5.96 3.15
CA ARG A 33 -11.36 -7.04 3.75
C ARG A 33 -9.88 -6.70 3.70
N THR A 34 -9.16 -7.14 4.72
CA THR A 34 -7.71 -7.06 4.79
C THR A 34 -7.14 -8.40 5.25
N TRP A 35 -6.13 -8.91 4.56
CA TRP A 35 -5.39 -10.10 4.95
C TRP A 35 -3.92 -9.77 5.15
N GLY A 36 -3.31 -10.34 6.18
CA GLY A 36 -1.88 -10.21 6.45
C GLY A 36 -1.11 -11.46 6.04
N GLY A 37 0.06 -11.28 5.44
CA GLY A 37 0.89 -12.37 4.95
C GLY A 37 2.36 -12.01 4.75
N ARG A 38 3.12 -12.98 4.24
CA ARG A 38 4.48 -12.73 3.71
C ARG A 38 4.36 -12.12 2.32
N GLY A 39 5.27 -11.20 1.98
CA GLY A 39 5.24 -10.55 0.68
C GLY A 39 5.23 -11.51 -0.51
N SER A 40 4.26 -11.27 -1.38
CA SER A 40 4.03 -11.97 -2.63
C SER A 40 5.04 -11.63 -3.73
N GLY A 41 5.78 -10.53 -3.57
CA GLY A 41 6.59 -9.91 -4.61
C GLY A 41 5.81 -8.92 -5.48
N ALA A 42 4.51 -8.75 -5.26
CA ALA A 42 3.70 -7.77 -5.98
C ALA A 42 4.14 -6.33 -5.68
N PRO A 43 4.02 -5.41 -6.65
CA PRO A 43 4.31 -4.00 -6.41
C PRO A 43 3.33 -3.41 -5.40
N CYS A 44 3.83 -2.72 -4.38
CA CYS A 44 3.00 -2.01 -3.43
C CYS A 44 2.21 -0.91 -4.16
N ALA A 45 0.88 -0.89 -4.01
CA ALA A 45 0.01 0.08 -4.68
C ALA A 45 0.27 1.55 -4.32
N ILE A 46 1.04 1.82 -3.26
CA ILE A 46 1.34 3.17 -2.75
C ILE A 46 2.75 3.62 -3.16
N CYS A 47 3.75 2.78 -2.91
CA CYS A 47 5.15 3.16 -3.11
C CYS A 47 5.77 2.61 -4.39
N ASP A 48 5.07 1.74 -5.11
CA ASP A 48 5.45 1.02 -6.33
C ASP A 48 6.69 0.10 -6.17
N VAL A 49 7.15 -0.12 -4.93
CA VAL A 49 8.24 -1.06 -4.61
C VAL A 49 7.66 -2.45 -4.35
N PRO A 50 8.30 -3.54 -4.82
CA PRO A 50 7.86 -4.90 -4.52
C PRO A 50 7.78 -5.18 -3.02
N VAL A 51 6.69 -5.83 -2.57
CA VAL A 51 6.55 -6.37 -1.22
C VAL A 51 7.26 -7.73 -1.17
N ARG A 52 8.52 -7.74 -0.71
CA ARG A 52 9.38 -8.93 -0.77
C ARG A 52 8.92 -9.98 0.23
N ARG A 53 9.32 -11.25 0.01
CA ARG A 53 8.96 -12.36 0.91
C ARG A 53 9.32 -12.16 2.38
N ASP A 54 10.36 -11.36 2.64
CA ASP A 54 10.81 -11.03 3.99
C ASP A 54 10.08 -9.80 4.57
N ASP A 55 9.29 -9.09 3.76
CA ASP A 55 8.40 -8.02 4.19
C ASP A 55 7.06 -8.61 4.68
N THR A 56 6.41 -7.89 5.59
CA THR A 56 4.99 -8.13 5.89
C THR A 56 4.13 -7.41 4.86
N GLU A 57 3.23 -8.16 4.24
CA GLU A 57 2.27 -7.67 3.26
C GLU A 57 0.88 -7.59 3.87
N LEU A 58 0.15 -6.56 3.45
CA LEU A 58 -1.30 -6.50 3.56
C LEU A 58 -1.89 -6.58 2.15
N GLU A 59 -2.82 -7.50 1.98
CA GLU A 59 -3.73 -7.54 0.85
C GLU A 59 -5.02 -6.85 1.27
N ILE A 60 -5.42 -5.80 0.55
CA ILE A 60 -6.64 -5.03 0.86
C ILE A 60 -7.63 -5.13 -0.29
N GLU A 61 -8.87 -5.50 0.02
CA GLU A 61 -9.95 -5.68 -0.96
C GLU A 61 -10.88 -4.47 -0.99
N PHE A 62 -11.16 -4.02 -2.20
CA PHE A 62 -12.21 -3.05 -2.49
C PHE A 62 -13.27 -3.65 -3.42
N VAL A 63 -14.53 -3.61 -3.02
CA VAL A 63 -15.67 -4.02 -3.85
C VAL A 63 -16.33 -2.79 -4.48
N ALA A 64 -16.49 -2.79 -5.80
CA ALA A 64 -17.21 -1.76 -6.54
C ALA A 64 -17.94 -2.39 -7.74
N GLY A 65 -19.23 -2.08 -7.90
CA GLY A 65 -20.04 -2.61 -9.01
C GLY A 65 -20.17 -4.14 -9.05
N GLY A 66 -19.99 -4.82 -7.91
CA GLY A 66 -19.99 -6.29 -7.84
C GLY A 66 -18.64 -6.94 -8.18
N HIS A 67 -17.60 -6.14 -8.41
CA HIS A 67 -16.24 -6.62 -8.68
C HIS A 67 -15.34 -6.36 -7.48
N ALA A 68 -14.58 -7.37 -7.05
CA ALA A 68 -13.56 -7.23 -6.02
C ALA A 68 -12.20 -6.92 -6.67
N LYS A 69 -11.50 -5.92 -6.12
CA LYS A 69 -10.13 -5.57 -6.48
C LYS A 69 -9.26 -5.70 -5.23
N VAL A 70 -8.25 -6.58 -5.30
CA VAL A 70 -7.25 -6.72 -4.24
C VAL A 70 -6.02 -5.89 -4.61
N LEU A 71 -5.51 -5.11 -3.65
CA LEU A 71 -4.27 -4.36 -3.74
C LEU A 71 -3.27 -4.90 -2.73
N HIS A 72 -2.00 -4.93 -3.14
CA HIS A 72 -0.87 -5.36 -2.33
C HIS A 72 -0.19 -4.12 -1.74
N VAL A 73 0.05 -4.09 -0.43
CA VAL A 73 0.73 -2.96 0.22
C VAL A 73 1.64 -3.42 1.36
N HIS A 74 2.74 -2.70 1.57
CA HIS A 74 3.50 -2.81 2.82
C HIS A 74 2.67 -2.30 4.00
N THR A 75 2.86 -2.85 5.19
CA THR A 75 2.19 -2.40 6.43
C THR A 75 2.38 -0.92 6.72
N LYS A 76 3.60 -0.39 6.56
CA LYS A 76 3.88 1.06 6.77
C LYS A 76 3.20 1.93 5.72
N CYS A 77 3.13 1.47 4.47
CA CYS A 77 2.44 2.21 3.42
C CYS A 77 0.93 2.24 3.69
N PHE A 78 0.36 1.12 4.15
CA PHE A 78 -1.05 1.05 4.56
C PHE A 78 -1.37 2.06 5.67
N ALA A 79 -0.56 2.10 6.74
CA ALA A 79 -0.73 3.07 7.82
C ALA A 79 -0.65 4.53 7.32
N ALA A 80 0.27 4.83 6.41
CA ALA A 80 0.36 6.15 5.80
C ALA A 80 -0.90 6.49 4.97
N TRP A 81 -1.50 5.52 4.28
CA TRP A 81 -2.76 5.73 3.57
C TRP A 81 -3.95 5.95 4.50
N GLU A 82 -4.06 5.19 5.61
CA GLU A 82 -5.14 5.38 6.59
C GLU A 82 -5.15 6.79 7.21
N LEU A 83 -3.99 7.46 7.27
CA LEU A 83 -3.87 8.84 7.76
C LEU A 83 -4.32 9.90 6.75
N GLU A 84 -4.35 9.57 5.45
CA GLU A 84 -4.68 10.51 4.36
C GLU A 84 -6.06 10.27 3.74
N SER A 85 -6.67 9.12 4.02
CA SER A 85 -7.92 8.64 3.41
C SER A 85 -9.18 9.17 4.07
#